data_AF-A0A183MB50-F1
#
_entry.id   AF-A0A183MB50-F1
#
_cell.length_a   1.000
_cell.length_b   1.000
_cell.length_c   1.000
_cell.angle_alpha   90.00
_cell.angle_beta   90.00
_cell.angle_gamma   90.00
#
_symmetry.space_group_name_H-M   'P 1'
#
loop_
_entity.id
_entity.type
_entity.pdbx_description
1 polymer ?
#
loop_
_entity_poly.entity_id
_entity_poly.type
_entity_poly.pdbx_seq_one_letter_code
_entity_poly.pdbx_strand_id
1 'polypeptide(L)'
;MEKELLWAATGKGIKEAITSTCHEVLGHRKHYHKEWITVDTLDKIQERRNKKAAINTSRTRAEKAKAHAEYTEVNKQVKRSIRADKRKYVEDLATTAENAAREGNLTQLCDTTKRLSENHCKPERPVKSKEGKVIINTEEQKIWRAERYKELMNRQPE
;
A
#
# COMPACT_ATOMS: atom_id res chain seq x y z
N MET A 1 -40.14 17.22 -19.83
CA MET A 1 -39.13 17.29 -18.73
C MET A 1 -39.25 16.11 -17.76
N GLU A 2 -40.45 15.57 -17.48
CA GLU A 2 -40.62 14.46 -16.51
C GLU A 2 -39.98 13.13 -16.93
N LYS A 3 -39.96 12.79 -18.23
CA LYS A 3 -39.37 11.53 -18.72
C LYS A 3 -37.84 11.47 -18.60
N GLU A 4 -37.15 12.61 -18.70
CA GLU A 4 -35.68 12.68 -18.50
C GLU A 4 -35.29 12.55 -17.03
N LEU A 5 -36.10 13.13 -16.13
CA LEU A 5 -35.92 13.00 -14.68
C LEU A 5 -36.15 11.56 -14.20
N LEU A 6 -37.12 10.85 -14.79
CA LEU A 6 -37.37 9.44 -14.54
C LEU A 6 -36.18 8.56 -14.96
N TRP A 7 -35.60 8.80 -16.14
CA TRP A 7 -34.44 8.04 -16.63
C TRP A 7 -33.16 8.25 -15.80
N ALA A 8 -32.90 9.50 -15.39
CA ALA A 8 -31.79 9.82 -14.51
C ALA A 8 -31.95 9.20 -13.11
N ALA A 9 -33.18 9.17 -12.58
CA ALA A 9 -33.49 8.54 -11.30
C ALA A 9 -33.32 7.01 -11.35
N THR A 10 -33.77 6.36 -12.43
CA THR A 10 -33.62 4.90 -12.59
C THR A 10 -32.16 4.47 -12.71
N GLY A 11 -31.34 5.23 -13.44
CA GLY A 11 -29.91 4.93 -13.60
C GLY A 11 -29.12 5.07 -12.30
N LYS A 12 -29.47 6.06 -11.46
CA LYS A 12 -28.84 6.25 -10.15
C LYS A 12 -29.17 5.13 -9.17
N GLY A 13 -30.44 4.71 -9.12
CA GLY A 13 -30.88 3.61 -8.26
C GLY A 13 -30.22 2.27 -8.60
N ILE A 14 -30.07 1.94 -9.88
CA ILE A 14 -29.39 0.71 -10.33
C ILE A 14 -27.91 0.74 -9.94
N LYS A 15 -27.24 1.88 -10.12
CA LYS A 15 -25.83 2.04 -9.75
C LYS A 15 -25.62 1.90 -8.23
N GLU A 16 -26.51 2.47 -7.44
CA GLU A 16 -26.47 2.35 -5.97
C GLU A 16 -26.75 0.92 -5.51
N ALA A 17 -27.73 0.23 -6.09
CA ALA A 17 -28.02 -1.17 -5.79
C ALA A 17 -26.81 -2.08 -6.10
N ILE A 18 -26.22 -1.96 -7.29
CA ILE A 18 -25.03 -2.73 -7.67
C ILE A 18 -23.85 -2.42 -6.74
N THR A 19 -23.63 -1.15 -6.41
CA THR A 19 -22.55 -0.74 -5.51
C THR A 19 -22.76 -1.30 -4.10
N SER A 20 -24.00 -1.33 -3.61
CA SER A 20 -24.35 -1.89 -2.30
C SER A 20 -24.12 -3.40 -2.25
N THR A 21 -24.60 -4.15 -3.24
CA THR A 21 -24.41 -5.60 -3.32
C THR A 21 -22.92 -5.96 -3.43
N CYS A 22 -22.15 -5.22 -4.22
CA CYS A 22 -20.70 -5.40 -4.30
C CYS A 22 -20.00 -5.16 -2.96
N HIS A 23 -20.42 -4.14 -2.20
CA HIS A 23 -19.85 -3.86 -0.88
C HIS A 23 -20.21 -4.91 0.17
N GLU A 24 -21.41 -5.49 0.11
CA GLU A 24 -21.86 -6.55 1.01
C GLU A 24 -21.14 -7.87 0.74
N VAL A 25 -20.98 -8.25 -0.54
CA VAL A 25 -20.36 -9.51 -0.94
C VAL A 25 -18.83 -9.46 -0.90
N LEU A 26 -18.22 -8.39 -1.39
CA LEU A 26 -16.76 -8.28 -1.53
C LEU A 26 -16.10 -7.50 -0.38
N GLY A 27 -16.90 -6.86 0.47
CA GLY A 27 -16.40 -5.93 1.48
C GLY A 27 -15.79 -4.67 0.88
N HIS A 28 -15.40 -3.72 1.74
CA HIS A 28 -14.58 -2.60 1.31
C HIS A 28 -13.11 -3.05 1.22
N ARG A 29 -12.44 -2.80 0.09
CA ARG A 29 -10.98 -2.82 0.09
C ARG A 29 -10.51 -1.79 1.09
N LYS A 30 -9.95 -2.25 2.20
CA LYS A 30 -9.26 -1.40 3.17
C LYS A 30 -8.13 -0.72 2.42
N HIS A 31 -8.32 0.55 2.09
CA HIS A 31 -7.31 1.35 1.44
C HIS A 31 -6.30 1.74 2.50
N TYR A 32 -5.44 0.78 2.88
CA TYR A 32 -4.35 1.06 3.79
C TYR A 32 -3.51 2.16 3.16
N HIS A 33 -3.56 3.33 3.79
CA HIS A 33 -2.58 4.36 3.50
C HIS A 33 -1.26 3.75 3.93
N LYS A 34 -0.20 3.93 3.14
CA LYS A 34 1.11 3.45 3.58
C LYS A 34 1.37 4.07 4.95
N GLU A 35 1.82 3.26 5.89
CA GLU A 35 1.99 3.65 7.31
C GLU A 35 2.82 4.93 7.49
N TRP A 36 3.66 5.26 6.50
CA TRP A 36 4.52 6.43 6.51
C TRP A 36 3.88 7.75 6.07
N ILE A 37 2.66 7.78 5.56
CA ILE A 37 2.05 9.05 5.10
C ILE A 37 1.53 9.83 6.31
N THR A 38 2.10 11.02 6.53
CA THR A 38 1.70 11.91 7.63
C THR A 38 0.38 12.63 7.32
N VAL A 39 -0.38 13.00 8.36
CA VAL A 39 -1.62 13.80 8.26
C VAL A 39 -1.37 15.13 7.52
N ASP A 40 -0.29 15.84 7.84
CA ASP A 40 0.10 17.08 7.15
C ASP A 40 0.31 16.90 5.63
N THR A 41 0.82 15.74 5.20
CA THR A 41 0.92 15.42 3.76
C THR A 41 -0.45 15.15 3.14
N LEU A 42 -1.39 14.54 3.88
CA LEU A 42 -2.76 14.35 3.42
C LEU A 42 -3.49 15.69 3.23
N ASP A 43 -3.31 16.63 4.14
CA ASP A 43 -3.88 17.98 4.04
C ASP A 43 -3.36 18.71 2.78
N LYS A 44 -2.04 18.64 2.54
CA LYS A 44 -1.43 19.21 1.31
C LYS A 44 -1.94 18.55 0.03
N ILE A 45 -2.21 17.24 0.06
CA ILE A 45 -2.83 16.54 -1.08
C ILE A 45 -4.24 17.07 -1.33
N GLN A 46 -4.99 17.35 -0.27
CA GLN A 46 -6.33 17.91 -0.37
C GLN A 46 -6.29 19.35 -0.90
N GLU A 47 -5.37 20.18 -0.43
CA GLU A 47 -5.16 21.53 -0.98
C GLU A 47 -4.83 21.49 -2.48
N ARG A 48 -3.96 20.58 -2.91
CA ARG A 48 -3.65 20.38 -4.33
C ARG A 48 -4.90 20.03 -5.14
N ARG A 49 -5.80 19.21 -4.60
CA ARG A 49 -7.09 18.89 -5.26
C ARG A 49 -7.97 20.12 -5.41
N ASN A 50 -8.05 20.96 -4.37
CA ASN A 50 -8.81 22.20 -4.41
C ASN A 50 -8.25 23.16 -5.48
N LYS A 51 -6.92 23.31 -5.57
CA LYS A 51 -6.27 24.09 -6.63
C LYS A 51 -6.53 23.51 -8.03
N LYS A 52 -6.61 22.18 -8.16
CA LYS A 52 -6.98 21.54 -9.43
C LYS A 52 -8.42 21.84 -9.82
N ALA A 53 -9.34 21.89 -8.86
CA ALA A 53 -10.73 22.28 -9.10
C ALA A 53 -10.85 23.75 -9.56
N ALA A 54 -10.04 24.65 -9.00
CA ALA A 54 -9.97 26.05 -9.43
C ALA A 54 -9.53 26.18 -10.91
N ILE A 55 -8.59 25.35 -11.37
CA ILE A 55 -8.21 25.31 -12.79
C ILE A 55 -9.38 24.86 -13.67
N ASN A 56 -10.11 23.82 -13.24
CA ASN A 56 -11.22 23.26 -14.02
C ASN A 56 -12.42 24.22 -14.11
N THR A 57 -12.58 25.11 -13.14
CA THR A 57 -13.69 26.09 -13.07
C THR A 57 -13.35 27.43 -13.70
N SER A 58 -12.07 27.73 -13.92
CA SER A 58 -11.62 28.98 -14.55
C SER A 58 -12.21 29.20 -15.95
N ARG A 59 -12.67 30.42 -16.24
CA ARG A 59 -13.34 30.75 -17.50
C ARG A 59 -12.41 31.47 -18.48
N THR A 60 -11.59 32.40 -17.99
CA THR A 60 -10.66 33.15 -18.84
C THR A 60 -9.25 32.56 -18.84
N ARG A 61 -8.49 32.82 -19.92
CA ARG A 61 -7.12 32.33 -20.08
C ARG A 61 -6.18 32.85 -18.98
N ALA A 62 -6.36 34.10 -18.54
CA ALA A 62 -5.55 34.71 -17.48
C ALA A 62 -5.78 34.03 -16.11
N GLU A 63 -7.05 33.81 -15.74
CA GLU A 63 -7.41 33.09 -14.51
C GLU A 63 -6.85 31.67 -14.51
N LYS A 64 -6.96 30.98 -15.66
CA LYS A 64 -6.43 29.63 -15.83
C LYS A 64 -4.91 29.60 -15.67
N ALA A 65 -4.19 30.57 -16.23
CA ALA A 65 -2.74 30.69 -16.08
C ALA A 65 -2.34 30.90 -14.61
N LYS A 66 -3.05 31.78 -13.87
CA LYS A 66 -2.81 32.01 -12.44
C LYS A 66 -3.08 30.75 -11.60
N ALA A 67 -4.22 30.10 -11.82
CA ALA A 67 -4.57 28.86 -11.12
C ALA A 67 -3.57 27.72 -11.41
N HIS A 68 -3.05 27.64 -12.64
CA HIS A 68 -1.98 26.71 -13.00
C HIS A 68 -0.67 26.99 -12.26
N ALA A 69 -0.29 28.26 -12.11
CA ALA A 69 0.90 28.64 -11.35
C ALA A 69 0.77 28.20 -9.88
N GLU A 70 -0.35 28.49 -9.24
CA GLU A 70 -0.64 28.09 -7.85
C GLU A 70 -0.64 26.57 -7.68
N TYR A 71 -1.31 25.83 -8.56
CA TYR A 71 -1.30 24.36 -8.54
C TYR A 71 0.12 23.80 -8.67
N THR A 72 0.96 24.40 -9.51
CA THR A 72 2.32 23.93 -9.74
C THR A 72 3.15 24.04 -8.47
N GLU A 73 3.00 25.11 -7.71
CA GLU A 73 3.72 25.29 -6.45
C GLU A 73 3.25 24.31 -5.37
N VAL A 74 1.94 24.19 -5.15
CA VAL A 74 1.39 23.22 -4.19
C VAL A 74 1.77 21.77 -4.57
N ASN A 75 1.75 21.44 -5.87
CA ASN A 75 2.15 20.12 -6.34
C ASN A 75 3.65 19.82 -6.09
N LYS A 76 4.53 20.84 -6.17
CA LYS A 76 5.94 20.68 -5.76
C LYS A 76 6.04 20.42 -4.26
N GLN A 77 5.28 21.14 -3.44
CA GLN A 77 5.27 20.96 -1.99
C GLN A 77 4.80 19.56 -1.59
N VAL A 78 3.69 19.07 -2.16
CA VAL A 78 3.21 17.69 -1.96
C VAL A 78 4.30 16.67 -2.33
N LYS A 79 4.98 16.85 -3.47
CA LYS A 79 6.09 15.95 -3.85
C LYS A 79 7.27 16.01 -2.88
N ARG A 80 7.53 17.16 -2.25
CA ARG A 80 8.58 17.30 -1.23
C ARG A 80 8.15 16.64 0.09
N SER A 81 6.93 16.83 0.54
CA SER A 81 6.43 16.24 1.80
C SER A 81 6.38 14.72 1.72
N ILE A 82 5.86 14.15 0.62
CA ILE A 82 5.85 12.69 0.39
C ILE A 82 7.27 12.10 0.45
N ARG A 83 8.27 12.79 -0.11
CA ARG A 83 9.67 12.37 -0.06
C ARG A 83 10.28 12.53 1.34
N ALA A 84 9.85 13.51 2.12
CA ALA A 84 10.30 13.72 3.48
C ALA A 84 9.72 12.65 4.42
N ASP A 85 8.40 12.42 4.35
CA ASP A 85 7.70 11.38 5.09
C ASP A 85 8.31 10.00 4.85
N LYS A 86 8.56 9.63 3.58
CA LYS A 86 9.20 8.35 3.26
C LYS A 86 10.62 8.25 3.84
N ARG A 87 11.41 9.33 3.81
CA ARG A 87 12.76 9.33 4.39
C ARG A 87 12.73 9.14 5.90
N LYS A 88 11.88 9.90 6.60
CA LYS A 88 11.70 9.76 8.05
C LYS A 88 11.32 8.34 8.44
N TYR A 89 10.34 7.75 7.77
CA TYR A 89 9.93 6.38 8.05
C TYR A 89 11.06 5.36 7.85
N VAL A 90 11.87 5.52 6.80
CA VAL A 90 13.03 4.64 6.56
C VAL A 90 14.11 4.86 7.63
N GLU A 91 14.36 6.09 8.04
CA GLU A 91 15.29 6.45 9.12
C GLU A 91 14.83 5.87 10.47
N ASP A 92 13.54 5.96 10.80
CA ASP A 92 12.95 5.39 12.01
C ASP A 92 13.06 3.84 12.03
N LEU A 93 12.85 3.20 10.88
CA LEU A 93 13.06 1.76 10.75
C LEU A 93 14.54 1.37 10.91
N ALA A 94 15.45 2.15 10.32
CA ALA A 94 16.88 1.90 10.41
C ALA A 94 17.39 2.05 11.86
N THR A 95 16.96 3.09 12.55
CA THR A 95 17.30 3.30 13.98
C THR A 95 16.71 2.20 14.87
N THR A 96 15.49 1.73 14.57
CA THR A 96 14.90 0.57 15.28
C THR A 96 15.72 -0.70 15.05
N ALA A 97 16.17 -0.95 13.82
CA ALA A 97 17.02 -2.10 13.50
C ALA A 97 18.38 -2.02 14.21
N GLU A 98 19.00 -0.84 14.29
CA GLU A 98 20.26 -0.63 15.01
C GLU A 98 20.12 -0.93 16.51
N ASN A 99 19.06 -0.44 17.14
CA ASN A 99 18.78 -0.70 18.55
C ASN A 99 18.57 -2.20 18.81
N ALA A 100 17.79 -2.88 17.95
CA ALA A 100 17.58 -4.33 18.05
C ALA A 100 18.90 -5.12 17.89
N ALA A 101 19.81 -4.66 17.02
CA ALA A 101 21.14 -5.25 16.89
C ALA A 101 21.96 -5.12 18.18
N ARG A 102 21.92 -3.93 18.79
CA ARG A 102 22.64 -3.61 20.02
C ARG A 102 22.14 -4.42 21.22
N GLU A 103 20.82 -4.65 21.29
CA GLU A 103 20.18 -5.46 22.34
C GLU A 103 20.29 -6.97 22.08
N GLY A 104 20.74 -7.40 20.90
CA GLY A 104 20.78 -8.81 20.50
C GLY A 104 19.41 -9.40 20.13
N ASN A 105 18.40 -8.57 19.87
CA ASN A 105 17.06 -9.01 19.47
C ASN A 105 17.01 -9.32 17.96
N LEU A 106 17.41 -10.55 17.61
CA LEU A 106 17.48 -11.02 16.23
C LEU A 106 16.12 -11.06 15.51
N THR A 107 15.02 -11.32 16.24
CA THR A 107 13.68 -11.39 15.65
C THR A 107 13.24 -10.03 15.13
N GLN A 108 13.32 -8.99 15.96
CA GLN A 108 12.95 -7.63 15.56
C GLN A 108 13.88 -7.07 14.48
N LEU A 109 15.17 -7.39 14.53
CA LEU A 109 16.12 -7.02 13.50
C LEU A 109 15.77 -7.64 12.13
N CYS A 110 15.39 -8.92 12.12
CA CYS A 110 14.98 -9.62 10.90
C CYS A 110 13.68 -9.02 10.33
N ASP A 111 12.68 -8.79 11.18
CA ASP A 111 11.38 -8.24 10.75
C ASP A 111 11.49 -6.80 10.24
N THR A 112 12.29 -5.94 10.88
CA THR A 112 12.54 -4.56 10.42
C THR A 112 13.34 -4.53 9.13
N THR A 113 14.37 -5.38 8.99
CA THR A 113 15.12 -5.54 7.74
C THR A 113 14.22 -6.03 6.61
N LYS A 114 13.30 -6.96 6.90
CA LYS A 114 12.29 -7.43 5.95
C LYS A 114 11.36 -6.30 5.53
N ARG A 115 10.90 -5.44 6.46
CA ARG A 115 10.09 -4.24 6.16
C ARG A 115 10.86 -3.21 5.33
N LEU A 116 12.12 -2.92 5.68
CA LEU A 116 13.01 -2.00 4.96
C LEU A 116 13.30 -2.46 3.54
N SER A 117 13.42 -3.77 3.35
CA SER A 117 13.77 -4.31 2.05
C SER A 117 12.73 -3.97 0.98
N GLU A 118 11.43 -3.76 1.34
CA GLU A 118 10.23 -3.47 0.49
C GLU A 118 10.30 -4.07 -0.93
N ASN A 119 11.10 -5.12 -1.10
CA ASN A 119 11.41 -5.78 -2.34
C ASN A 119 10.48 -6.96 -2.34
N HIS A 120 9.81 -7.16 -3.47
CA HIS A 120 8.93 -8.28 -3.72
C HIS A 120 9.65 -9.59 -3.34
N CYS A 121 9.49 -10.03 -2.08
CA CYS A 121 9.71 -11.41 -1.74
C CYS A 121 8.81 -12.14 -2.71
N LYS A 122 9.43 -12.88 -3.64
CA LYS A 122 8.69 -13.66 -4.62
C LYS A 122 7.61 -14.40 -3.83
N PRO A 123 6.32 -14.34 -4.27
CA PRO A 123 5.29 -15.11 -3.60
C PRO A 123 5.80 -16.54 -3.43
N GLU A 124 5.58 -17.12 -2.23
CA GLU A 124 6.12 -18.43 -1.89
C GLU A 124 5.74 -19.42 -2.98
N ARG A 125 6.77 -19.93 -3.67
CA ARG A 125 6.56 -20.90 -4.75
C ARG A 125 6.08 -22.19 -4.11
N PRO A 126 5.08 -22.88 -4.70
CA PRO A 126 4.67 -24.19 -4.22
C PRO A 126 5.88 -25.13 -4.18
N VAL A 127 6.10 -25.76 -3.03
CA VAL A 127 7.22 -26.67 -2.80
C VAL A 127 6.73 -28.12 -2.93
N LYS A 128 7.49 -28.98 -3.61
CA LYS A 128 7.16 -30.41 -3.70
C LYS A 128 7.78 -31.16 -2.51
N SER A 129 6.94 -31.95 -1.83
CA SER A 129 7.37 -32.94 -0.84
C SER A 129 8.15 -34.09 -1.51
N LYS A 130 8.78 -34.95 -0.69
CA LYS A 130 9.54 -36.11 -1.19
C LYS A 130 8.62 -37.14 -1.86
N GLU A 131 7.36 -37.16 -1.47
CA GLU A 131 6.29 -38.01 -1.98
C GLU A 131 5.66 -37.42 -3.27
N GLY A 132 6.21 -36.33 -3.80
CA GLY A 132 5.75 -35.68 -5.04
C GLY A 132 4.53 -34.77 -4.89
N LYS A 133 3.95 -34.64 -3.69
CA LYS A 133 2.78 -33.80 -3.40
C LYS A 133 3.18 -32.31 -3.35
N VAL A 134 2.42 -31.46 -4.05
CA VAL A 134 2.65 -30.01 -4.12
C VAL A 134 2.03 -29.32 -2.89
N ILE A 135 2.85 -28.65 -2.09
CA ILE A 135 2.45 -27.94 -0.88
C ILE A 135 2.22 -26.46 -1.21
N ILE A 136 0.95 -26.02 -1.09
CA ILE A 136 0.51 -24.65 -1.39
C ILE A 136 0.37 -23.82 -0.09
N ASN A 137 0.13 -24.45 1.05
CA ASN A 137 -0.11 -23.80 2.34
C ASN A 137 1.19 -23.33 3.04
N THR A 138 1.20 -22.11 3.60
CA THR A 138 2.36 -21.46 4.21
C THR A 138 2.84 -22.11 5.50
N GLU A 139 1.92 -22.57 6.36
CA GLU A 139 2.26 -23.31 7.59
C GLU A 139 2.93 -24.64 7.26
N GLU A 140 2.37 -25.38 6.30
CA GLU A 140 2.90 -26.68 5.87
C GLU A 140 4.28 -26.55 5.20
N GLN A 141 4.52 -25.48 4.43
CA GLN A 141 5.85 -25.21 3.88
C GLN A 141 6.90 -24.94 4.97
N LYS A 142 6.53 -24.24 6.05
CA LYS A 142 7.45 -24.00 7.18
C LYS A 142 7.77 -25.30 7.92
N ILE A 143 6.77 -26.12 8.18
CA ILE A 143 6.92 -27.44 8.84
C ILE A 143 7.82 -28.33 7.98
N TRP A 144 7.52 -28.45 6.68
CA TRP A 144 8.33 -29.23 5.75
C TRP A 144 9.78 -28.73 5.66
N ARG A 145 10.00 -27.40 5.58
CA ARG A 145 11.36 -26.83 5.57
C ARG A 145 12.11 -27.18 6.86
N ALA A 146 11.45 -27.11 8.02
CA ALA A 146 12.05 -27.43 9.30
C ALA A 146 12.43 -28.92 9.42
N GLU A 147 11.56 -29.83 8.97
CA GLU A 147 11.84 -31.27 8.93
C GLU A 147 12.99 -31.60 7.97
N ARG A 148 12.98 -31.03 6.76
CA ARG A 148 14.05 -31.20 5.78
C ARG A 148 15.40 -30.68 6.28
N TYR A 149 15.41 -29.57 7.01
CA TYR A 149 16.63 -29.01 7.59
C TYR A 149 17.19 -29.89 8.72
N LYS A 150 16.32 -30.40 9.61
CA LYS A 150 16.72 -31.33 10.68
C LYS A 150 17.33 -32.61 10.12
N GLU A 151 16.75 -33.16 9.05
CA GLU A 151 17.26 -34.35 8.40
C GLU A 151 18.65 -34.13 7.76
N LEU A 152 18.88 -32.97 7.13
CA LEU A 152 20.20 -32.62 6.58
C LEU A 152 21.26 -32.50 7.67
N MET A 153 20.92 -31.93 8.83
CA MET A 153 21.86 -31.75 9.95
C MET A 153 22.14 -33.03 10.72
N ASN A 154 21.23 -34.00 10.69
CA ASN A 154 21.36 -35.28 11.39
C ASN A 154 21.96 -36.39 10.50
N ARG A 155 22.37 -36.09 9.27
CA ARG A 155 23.04 -37.06 8.39
C ARG A 155 24.50 -37.19 8.79
N GLN A 156 24.93 -38.39 9.22
CA GLN A 156 26.35 -38.64 9.50
C GLN A 156 27.18 -38.58 8.21
N PRO A 157 28.45 -38.12 8.28
CA PRO A 157 29.34 -38.17 7.12
C PRO A 157 29.57 -39.64 6.76
N GLU A 158 29.35 -39.98 5.49
CA GLU A 158 29.78 -41.26 4.91
C GLU A 158 31.31 -41.36 4.88
#